data_AF-A0A957GH89-F1
#
_entry.id   AF-A0A957GH89-F1
#
_cell.length_a   1.000
_cell.length_b   1.000
_cell.length_c   1.000
_cell.angle_alpha   90.00
_cell.angle_beta   90.00
_cell.angle_gamma   90.00
#
_symmetry.space_group_name_H-M   'P 1'
#
loop_
_entity.id
_entity.type
_entity.pdbx_description
1 polymer ?
#
loop_
_entity_poly.entity_id
_entity_poly.type
_entity_poly.pdbx_seq_one_letter_code
_entity_poly.pdbx_strand_id
1 'polypeptide(L)'
;MAVSRCHECEQDPLEKRRYGGSGLAEGSACPICYQPTCRYHLTTVRWRWRDGGQLGDTLICKACKRSYAHRSWDVANRDWIT
;
A
#
# COMPACT_ATOMS: atom_id res chain seq x y z
N MET A 1 9.29 2.68 10.08
CA MET A 1 9.11 4.09 10.49
C MET A 1 7.63 4.34 10.64
N ALA A 2 7.19 4.85 11.78
CA ALA A 2 5.82 5.32 11.96
C ALA A 2 5.56 6.54 11.05
N VAL A 3 4.37 6.64 10.47
CA VAL A 3 3.97 7.81 9.66
C VAL A 3 3.25 8.82 10.55
N SER A 4 3.39 10.11 10.29
CA SER A 4 2.72 11.18 11.04
C SER A 4 1.36 11.58 10.45
N ARG A 5 1.09 11.15 9.20
CA ARG A 5 -0.16 11.42 8.48
C ARG A 5 -0.49 10.29 7.51
N CYS A 6 -1.75 10.21 7.10
CA CYS A 6 -2.22 9.29 6.06
C CYS A 6 -2.82 10.10 4.91
N HIS A 7 -2.27 9.92 3.70
CA HIS A 7 -2.74 10.58 2.50
C HIS A 7 -4.20 10.24 2.16
N GLU A 8 -4.62 8.98 2.36
CA GLU A 8 -6.02 8.58 2.13
C GLU A 8 -6.98 9.21 3.14
N CYS A 9 -6.60 9.29 4.43
CA CYS A 9 -7.39 10.02 5.43
C CYS A 9 -7.49 11.52 5.11
N GLU A 10 -6.44 12.13 4.54
CA GLU A 10 -6.47 13.56 4.22
C GLU A 10 -7.41 13.86 3.05
N GLN A 11 -7.59 12.91 2.12
CA GLN A 11 -8.49 13.05 0.98
C GLN A 11 -9.95 12.77 1.33
N ASP A 12 -10.23 11.95 2.35
CA ASP A 12 -11.60 11.59 2.76
C ASP A 12 -11.90 12.00 4.21
N PRO A 13 -12.74 13.03 4.43
CA PRO A 13 -13.10 13.51 5.76
C PRO A 13 -13.97 12.53 6.58
N LEU A 14 -14.55 11.49 5.97
CA LEU A 14 -15.22 10.40 6.70
C LEU A 14 -14.19 9.42 7.28
N GLU A 15 -13.24 8.99 6.46
CA GLU A 15 -12.16 8.09 6.89
C GLU A 15 -11.27 8.76 7.95
N LYS A 16 -11.00 10.07 7.81
CA LYS A 16 -10.29 10.86 8.82
C LYS A 16 -11.01 10.88 10.17
N ARG A 17 -12.33 10.96 10.17
CA ARG A 17 -13.13 10.92 11.42
C ARG A 17 -13.17 9.52 12.02
N ARG A 18 -13.22 8.48 11.19
CA ARG A 18 -13.31 7.09 11.63
C ARG A 18 -12.00 6.56 12.19
N TYR A 19 -10.89 6.84 11.52
CA TYR A 19 -9.58 6.29 11.87
C TYR A 19 -8.66 7.32 12.52
N GLY A 20 -8.86 8.63 12.29
CA GLY A 20 -8.09 9.68 12.97
C GLY A 20 -6.58 9.49 12.84
N GLY A 21 -5.88 9.58 13.97
CA GLY A 21 -4.46 9.24 14.11
C GLY A 21 -4.20 7.75 14.41
N SER A 22 -5.24 6.93 14.50
CA SER A 22 -5.12 5.51 14.80
C SER A 22 -4.46 4.76 13.64
N GLY A 23 -3.51 3.89 13.95
CA GLY A 23 -2.76 3.14 12.95
C GLY A 23 -1.68 3.95 12.21
N LEU A 24 -1.41 5.20 12.60
CA LEU A 24 -0.29 5.99 12.10
C LEU A 24 1.07 5.42 12.58
N ALA A 25 1.13 4.97 13.83
CA ALA A 25 2.32 4.33 14.42
C ALA A 25 2.76 3.08 13.65
N GLU A 26 1.79 2.32 13.13
CA GLU A 26 1.98 1.09 12.36
C GLU A 26 1.86 1.31 10.83
N GLY A 27 1.73 2.57 10.40
CA GLY A 27 1.67 2.91 8.98
C GLY A 27 3.04 2.92 8.33
N SER A 28 3.04 2.97 7.00
CA SER A 28 4.25 2.99 6.18
C SER A 28 4.03 3.81 4.91
N ALA A 29 5.13 4.19 4.25
CA ALA A 29 5.04 4.77 2.92
C ALA A 29 4.67 3.69 1.89
N CYS A 30 3.74 3.99 0.99
CA CYS A 30 3.41 3.10 -0.11
C CYS A 30 4.58 3.07 -1.12
N PRO A 31 5.14 1.91 -1.49
CA PRO A 31 6.28 1.85 -2.42
C PRO A 31 5.91 2.23 -3.87
N ILE A 32 4.63 2.36 -4.19
CA ILE A 32 4.15 2.71 -5.54
C ILE A 32 4.08 4.22 -5.73
N CYS A 33 3.39 4.92 -4.83
CA CYS A 33 3.14 6.36 -4.92
C CYS A 33 3.97 7.18 -3.93
N TYR A 34 4.74 6.52 -3.07
CA TYR A 34 5.58 7.12 -2.02
C TYR A 34 4.84 7.97 -0.99
N GLN A 35 3.50 7.88 -0.94
CA GLN A 35 2.68 8.61 0.02
C GLN A 35 2.61 7.89 1.38
N PRO A 36 2.65 8.64 2.50
CA PRO A 36 2.50 8.06 3.84
C PRO A 36 1.07 7.58 4.05
N THR A 37 0.92 6.34 4.54
CA THR A 37 -0.38 5.67 4.65
C THR A 37 -0.49 4.95 5.99
N CYS A 38 -1.60 5.12 6.72
CA CYS A 38 -1.81 4.43 7.99
C CYS A 38 -2.09 2.93 7.78
N ARG A 39 -1.93 2.12 8.83
CA ARG A 39 -2.14 0.67 8.79
C ARG A 39 -3.49 0.25 8.20
N TYR A 40 -4.55 1.02 8.45
CA TYR A 40 -5.90 0.74 7.96
C TYR A 40 -6.09 1.00 6.45
N HIS A 41 -5.28 1.89 5.87
CA HIS A 41 -5.28 2.17 4.44
C HIS A 41 -4.22 1.39 3.68
N LEU A 42 -3.39 0.63 4.38
CA LEU A 42 -2.49 -0.34 3.76
C LEU A 42 -3.19 -1.66 3.52
N THR A 43 -2.76 -2.33 2.45
CA THR A 43 -3.23 -3.66 2.06
C THR A 43 -2.06 -4.45 1.49
N THR A 44 -2.08 -5.75 1.71
CA THR A 44 -1.06 -6.64 1.18
C THR A 44 -1.39 -7.00 -0.26
N VAL A 45 -0.39 -6.90 -1.13
CA VAL A 45 -0.41 -7.45 -2.49
C VAL A 45 0.66 -8.52 -2.59
N ARG A 46 0.42 -9.51 -3.46
CA ARG A 46 1.31 -10.64 -3.63
C ARG A 46 1.69 -10.81 -5.09
N TRP A 47 2.93 -11.21 -5.31
CA TRP A 47 3.42 -11.56 -6.64
C TRP A 47 4.26 -12.83 -6.57
N ARG A 48 4.49 -13.40 -7.73
CA ARG A 48 5.47 -14.44 -7.96
C ARG A 48 6.68 -13.83 -8.67
N TRP A 49 7.88 -14.13 -8.20
CA TRP A 49 9.12 -13.77 -8.90
C TRP A 49 9.30 -14.63 -10.14
N ARG A 50 9.57 -14.00 -11.28
CA ARG A 50 9.76 -14.71 -12.56
C ARG A 50 11.04 -15.56 -12.56
N ASP A 51 12.10 -15.09 -11.89
CA ASP A 51 13.42 -15.71 -11.84
C ASP A 51 13.55 -16.92 -10.88
N GLY A 52 12.44 -17.34 -10.26
CA GLY A 52 12.51 -18.47 -9.32
C GLY A 52 11.18 -18.99 -8.80
N GLY A 53 10.06 -18.40 -9.21
CA GLY A 53 8.72 -18.83 -8.80
C GLY A 53 8.38 -18.58 -7.33
N GLN A 54 9.29 -17.98 -6.56
CA GLN A 54 9.08 -17.65 -5.15
C GLN A 54 7.98 -16.60 -5.00
N LEU A 55 7.21 -16.72 -3.92
CA LEU A 55 6.18 -15.74 -3.59
C LEU A 55 6.80 -14.58 -2.82
N GLY A 56 6.46 -13.36 -3.25
CA GLY A 56 6.76 -12.13 -2.55
C GLY A 56 5.46 -11.43 -2.13
N ASP A 57 5.57 -10.62 -1.08
CA ASP A 57 4.48 -9.75 -0.65
C ASP A 57 5.01 -8.40 -0.18
N THR A 58 4.14 -7.39 -0.25
CA THR A 58 4.41 -6.06 0.27
C THR A 58 3.12 -5.39 0.68
N LEU A 59 3.23 -4.39 1.55
CA LEU A 59 2.15 -3.47 1.85
C LEU A 59 2.15 -2.32 0.82
N ILE A 60 0.97 -2.00 0.29
CA ILE A 60 0.71 -0.83 -0.56
C ILE A 60 -0.55 -0.11 -0.05
N CYS A 61 -0.76 1.14 -0.44
CA CYS A 61 -2.02 1.83 -0.13
C CYS A 61 -3.19 1.24 -0.94
N LYS A 62 -4.40 1.31 -0.36
CA LYS A 62 -5.63 0.81 -1.00
C LYS A 62 -5.93 1.58 -2.28
N ALA A 63 -5.58 2.86 -2.36
CA ALA A 63 -5.69 3.64 -3.59
C ALA A 63 -4.90 3.00 -4.76
N CYS A 64 -3.61 2.69 -4.57
CA CYS A 64 -2.77 2.03 -5.58
C CYS A 64 -3.21 0.58 -5.89
N LYS A 65 -3.84 -0.10 -4.92
CA LYS A 65 -4.45 -1.41 -5.17
C LYS A 65 -5.67 -1.27 -6.09
N ARG A 66 -6.59 -0.36 -5.78
CA ARG A 66 -7.84 -0.14 -6.53
C ARG A 66 -7.59 0.36 -7.96
N SER A 67 -6.58 1.20 -8.16
CA SER A 67 -6.19 1.67 -9.49
C SER A 67 -5.33 0.68 -10.28
N TYR A 68 -5.01 -0.48 -9.70
CA TYR A 68 -4.09 -1.47 -10.27
C TYR A 68 -2.67 -0.94 -10.58
N ALA A 69 -2.29 0.23 -10.04
CA ALA A 69 -0.97 0.83 -10.26
C ALA A 69 0.20 -0.06 -9.80
N HIS A 70 -0.02 -0.94 -8.81
CA HIS A 70 0.98 -1.92 -8.40
C HIS A 70 1.35 -2.90 -9.52
N ARG A 71 0.46 -3.17 -10.48
CA ARG A 71 0.73 -4.10 -11.59
C ARG A 71 1.74 -3.58 -12.61
N SER A 72 1.92 -2.26 -12.71
CA SER A 72 2.95 -1.66 -13.56
C SER A 72 4.29 -1.53 -12.84
N TRP A 73 4.35 -1.79 -11.54
CA TRP A 73 5.59 -1.81 -10.79
C TRP A 73 6.35 -3.11 -11.04
N ASP A 74 7.55 -2.97 -11.62
CA ASP A 74 8.52 -4.04 -11.79
C ASP A 74 7.97 -5.26 -12.56
N VAL A 75 7.24 -4.99 -13.65
CA VAL A 75 6.56 -6.00 -14.50
C VAL A 75 7.54 -7.03 -15.07
N ALA A 76 8.78 -6.61 -15.33
CA ALA A 76 9.83 -7.46 -15.87
C ALA A 76 10.20 -8.62 -14.93
N ASN A 77 10.06 -8.43 -13.61
CA ASN A 77 10.48 -9.40 -12.61
C ASN A 77 9.30 -9.99 -11.82
N ARG A 78 8.16 -9.30 -11.77
CA ARG A 78 7.02 -9.66 -10.92
C ARG A 78 5.81 -10.08 -11.74
N ASP A 79 5.22 -11.20 -11.34
CA ASP A 79 3.94 -11.68 -11.84
C ASP A 79 2.88 -11.55 -10.73
N TRP A 80 2.01 -10.54 -10.85
CA TRP A 80 1.10 -10.13 -9.79
C TRP A 80 -0.13 -11.04 -9.68
N ILE A 81 -0.36 -11.59 -8.48
CA ILE A 81 -1.44 -12.55 -8.21
C ILE A 81 -2.65 -11.84 -7.59
N THR A 82 -2.45 -10.96 -6.60
CA THR A 82 -3.52 -10.30 -5.82
C THR A 82 -3.22 -8.87 -5.40
#